data_AF-A0AA35XGA9-F1
#
_entry.id   AF-A0AA35XGA9-F1
#
_cell.length_a   1.000
_cell.length_b   1.000
_cell.length_c   1.000
_cell.angle_alpha   90.00
_cell.angle_beta   90.00
_cell.angle_gamma   90.00
#
_symmetry.space_group_name_H-M   'P 1'
#
loop_
_entity.id
_entity.type
_entity.pdbx_description
1 polymer ?
#
loop_
_entity_poly.entity_id
_entity_poly.type
_entity_poly.pdbx_seq_one_letter_code
_entity_poly.pdbx_strand_id
1 'polypeptide(L)'
;MLLMFAAVNRKRREREAPYVPTGVFLAGYVIVWAAFSLAATTGNWGLHQASLLSSMMGASTSGYLGGALLLVAGVFQWSPLKYACLTQCRTPMGFLMTSWRDGPRGALRMGLEHGAYCLGCCWALMLLLFVLGIMNLVWIAALAAFVLAEKVAPKGEWVSRATGVLMVGWGAWAIVNAAM
;
A
#
# COMPACT_ATOMS: atom_id res chain seq x y z
N MET A 1 4.95 -5.29 12.69
CA MET A 1 6.42 -5.29 12.52
C MET A 1 7.13 -4.40 13.53
N LEU A 2 6.76 -3.10 13.66
CA LEU A 2 7.40 -2.16 14.59
C LEU A 2 7.50 -2.66 16.05
N LEU A 3 6.39 -3.16 16.63
CA LEU A 3 6.39 -3.69 18.00
C LEU A 3 7.31 -4.90 18.17
N MET A 4 7.39 -5.75 17.15
CA MET A 4 8.24 -6.94 17.17
C MET A 4 9.73 -6.56 17.04
N PHE A 5 10.04 -5.60 16.17
CA PHE A 5 11.38 -5.00 16.07
C PHE A 5 11.79 -4.37 17.40
N ALA A 6 10.90 -3.60 18.04
CA ALA A 6 11.12 -3.01 19.35
C ALA A 6 11.33 -4.07 20.45
N ALA A 7 10.56 -5.16 20.45
CA ALA A 7 10.71 -6.26 21.41
C ALA A 7 12.04 -7.00 21.26
N VAL A 8 12.47 -7.28 20.02
CA VAL A 8 13.79 -7.89 19.73
C VAL A 8 14.92 -6.95 20.17
N ASN A 9 14.80 -5.66 19.89
CA ASN A 9 15.78 -4.66 20.32
C ASN A 9 15.86 -4.54 21.84
N ARG A 10 14.73 -4.58 22.54
CA ARG A 10 14.69 -4.55 24.01
C ARG A 10 15.44 -5.75 24.59
N LYS A 11 15.18 -6.95 24.06
CA LYS A 11 15.88 -8.19 24.46
C LYS A 11 17.37 -8.20 24.10
N ARG A 12 17.78 -7.52 23.02
CA ARG A 12 19.19 -7.32 22.66
C ARG A 12 19.88 -6.32 23.58
N ARG A 13 19.20 -5.23 23.95
CA ARG A 13 19.68 -4.24 24.93
C ARG A 13 19.92 -4.88 26.30
N GLU A 14 19.03 -5.77 26.73
CA GLU A 14 19.20 -6.57 27.96
C GLU A 14 20.40 -7.54 27.91
N ARG A 15 20.88 -7.87 26.70
CA ARG A 15 22.03 -8.78 26.48
C ARG A 15 23.31 -8.03 26.10
N GLU A 16 23.36 -6.71 26.28
CA GLU A 16 24.48 -5.83 25.90
C GLU A 16 24.89 -5.94 24.42
N ALA A 17 24.03 -6.51 23.57
CA ALA A 17 24.29 -6.60 22.14
C ALA A 17 24.04 -5.22 21.47
N PRO A 18 24.69 -4.95 20.32
CA PRO A 18 24.44 -3.73 19.55
C PRO A 18 22.94 -3.53 19.31
N TYR A 19 22.40 -2.40 19.79
CA TYR A 19 21.00 -2.03 19.64
C TYR A 19 20.89 -0.78 18.76
N VAL A 20 19.78 -0.67 18.03
CA VAL A 20 19.54 0.46 17.13
C VAL A 20 18.20 1.10 17.49
N PRO A 21 18.05 2.43 17.53
CA PRO A 21 16.75 3.03 17.84
C PRO A 21 15.68 2.58 16.84
N THR A 22 14.53 2.12 17.32
CA THR A 22 13.36 1.75 16.49
C THR A 22 12.92 2.91 15.57
N GLY A 23 13.21 4.15 15.97
CA GLY A 23 12.97 5.34 15.15
C GLY A 23 13.71 5.33 13.81
N VAL A 24 14.90 4.73 13.71
CA VAL A 24 15.66 4.67 12.45
C VAL A 24 15.00 3.71 11.45
N PHE A 25 14.45 2.60 11.95
CA PHE A 25 13.63 1.69 11.14
C PHE A 25 12.35 2.39 10.67
N LEU A 26 11.66 3.11 11.57
CA LEU A 26 10.46 3.86 11.23
C LEU A 26 10.74 4.95 10.18
N ALA A 27 11.87 5.65 10.28
CA ALA A 27 12.27 6.66 9.31
C ALA A 27 12.40 6.07 7.90
N GLY A 28 13.03 4.90 7.76
CA GLY A 28 13.12 4.20 6.47
C GLY A 28 11.74 3.86 5.90
N TYR A 29 10.83 3.38 6.73
CA TYR A 29 9.45 3.11 6.31
C TYR A 29 8.72 4.38 5.85
N VAL A 30 8.85 5.48 6.59
CA VAL A 30 8.22 6.77 6.28
C VAL A 30 8.79 7.37 5.00
N ILE A 31 10.09 7.22 4.72
CA ILE A 31 10.71 7.72 3.48
C ILE A 31 10.05 7.09 2.24
N VAL A 32 9.82 5.78 2.25
CA VAL A 32 9.16 5.10 1.11
C VAL A 32 7.75 5.64 0.90
N TRP A 33 6.99 5.80 1.99
CA TRP A 33 5.64 6.35 1.92
C TRP A 33 5.62 7.82 1.50
N ALA A 34 6.56 8.63 1.97
CA ALA A 34 6.69 10.02 1.56
C ALA A 34 7.01 10.14 0.06
N ALA A 35 7.91 9.29 -0.45
CA ALA A 35 8.22 9.23 -1.88
C ALA A 35 7.00 8.83 -2.71
N PHE A 36 6.23 7.84 -2.25
CA PHE A 36 4.97 7.47 -2.90
C PHE A 36 3.94 8.59 -2.86
N SER A 37 3.73 9.24 -1.71
CA SER A 37 2.80 10.36 -1.58
C SER A 37 3.19 11.54 -2.48
N LEU A 38 4.49 11.80 -2.63
CA LEU A 38 5.01 12.81 -3.55
C LEU A 38 4.67 12.44 -5.01
N ALA A 39 4.96 11.21 -5.43
CA ALA A 39 4.63 10.71 -6.77
C ALA A 39 3.10 10.70 -7.04
N ALA A 40 2.31 10.35 -6.04
CA ALA A 40 0.86 10.38 -6.07
C ALA A 40 0.35 11.81 -6.26
N THR A 41 0.93 12.78 -5.54
CA THR A 41 0.56 14.20 -5.61
C THR A 41 0.95 14.81 -6.95
N THR A 42 2.14 14.51 -7.46
CA THR A 42 2.57 14.99 -8.79
C THR A 42 1.74 14.37 -9.90
N GLY A 43 1.38 13.09 -9.79
CA GLY A 43 0.43 12.43 -10.68
C GLY A 43 -0.94 13.12 -10.66
N ASN A 44 -1.50 13.39 -9.48
CA ASN A 44 -2.77 14.11 -9.34
C ASN A 44 -2.70 15.51 -9.97
N TRP A 45 -1.63 16.24 -9.72
CA TRP A 45 -1.40 17.56 -10.29
C TRP A 45 -1.29 17.50 -11.83
N GLY A 46 -0.59 16.51 -12.38
CA GLY A 46 -0.51 16.30 -13.82
C GLY A 46 -1.86 16.00 -14.46
N LEU A 47 -2.68 15.15 -13.83
CA LEU A 47 -4.04 14.87 -14.31
C LEU A 47 -4.96 16.10 -14.22
N HIS A 48 -4.78 16.94 -13.19
CA HIS A 48 -5.52 18.20 -13.04
C HIS A 48 -5.14 19.22 -14.13
N GLN A 49 -3.85 19.32 -14.47
CA GLN A 49 -3.38 20.18 -15.57
C GLN A 49 -3.87 19.71 -16.94
N ALA A 50 -4.02 18.40 -17.14
CA ALA A 50 -4.53 17.82 -18.37
C ALA A 50 -6.05 17.93 -18.55
N SER A 51 -6.76 18.69 -17.69
CA SER A 51 -8.23 18.86 -17.65
C SER A 51 -9.06 17.56 -17.59
N LEU A 52 -8.41 16.42 -17.30
CA LEU A 52 -9.06 15.10 -17.17
C LEU A 52 -9.77 14.91 -15.82
N LEU A 53 -9.55 15.82 -14.86
CA LEU A 53 -10.21 15.88 -13.56
C LEU A 53 -10.85 17.26 -13.40
N SER A 54 -12.16 17.40 -13.59
CA SER A 54 -12.83 18.70 -13.53
C SER A 54 -13.11 19.20 -12.09
N SER A 55 -12.83 18.42 -11.06
CA SER A 55 -13.10 18.85 -9.68
C SER A 55 -12.20 18.16 -8.66
N MET A 56 -11.68 18.98 -7.74
CA MET A 56 -11.04 18.61 -6.48
C MET A 56 -11.95 17.71 -5.58
N MET A 57 -13.22 17.57 -5.96
CA MET A 57 -14.23 16.68 -5.37
C MET A 57 -14.52 15.47 -6.27
N GLY A 58 -13.70 14.43 -6.16
CA GLY A 58 -14.11 13.00 -6.15
C GLY A 58 -15.02 12.43 -7.26
N ALA A 59 -15.24 13.11 -8.38
CA ALA A 59 -15.95 12.55 -9.53
C ALA A 59 -15.07 12.70 -10.76
N SER A 60 -14.40 11.62 -11.16
CA SER A 60 -13.76 11.58 -12.48
C SER A 60 -14.83 11.86 -13.53
N THR A 61 -14.68 12.97 -14.25
CA THR A 61 -15.58 13.38 -15.35
C THR A 61 -15.56 12.35 -16.49
N SER A 62 -14.55 11.48 -16.53
CA SER A 62 -14.46 10.35 -17.45
C SER A 62 -14.60 9.02 -16.70
N GLY A 63 -15.72 8.32 -16.92
CA GLY A 63 -15.89 6.94 -16.44
C GLY A 63 -14.82 5.98 -16.96
N TYR A 64 -14.15 6.34 -18.06
CA TYR A 64 -12.97 5.66 -18.59
C TYR A 64 -11.77 5.66 -17.62
N LEU A 65 -11.41 6.79 -17.01
CA LEU A 65 -10.27 6.86 -16.10
C LEU A 65 -10.56 6.09 -14.80
N GLY A 66 -11.75 6.28 -14.24
CA GLY A 66 -12.19 5.58 -13.03
C GLY A 66 -12.29 4.07 -13.25
N GLY A 67 -12.85 3.66 -14.39
CA GLY A 67 -12.96 2.26 -14.78
C GLY A 67 -11.60 1.62 -15.07
N ALA A 68 -10.68 2.33 -15.75
CA ALA A 68 -9.32 1.85 -15.98
C ALA A 68 -8.54 1.64 -14.67
N LEU A 69 -8.65 2.57 -13.72
CA LEU A 69 -8.01 2.43 -12.41
C LEU A 69 -8.58 1.26 -11.60
N LEU A 70 -9.90 1.04 -11.66
CA LEU A 70 -10.55 -0.13 -11.07
C LEU A 70 -10.12 -1.44 -11.71
N LEU A 71 -10.01 -1.48 -13.04
CA LEU A 71 -9.49 -2.65 -13.75
C LEU A 71 -8.04 -2.94 -13.35
N VAL A 72 -7.18 -1.92 -13.30
CA VAL A 72 -5.78 -2.06 -12.87
C VAL A 72 -5.72 -2.59 -11.43
N ALA A 73 -6.50 -2.03 -10.51
CA ALA A 73 -6.53 -2.48 -9.13
C ALA A 73 -7.05 -3.93 -8.99
N GLY A 74 -8.10 -4.29 -9.74
CA GLY A 74 -8.68 -5.62 -9.72
C GLY A 74 -7.78 -6.69 -10.33
N VAL A 75 -7.12 -6.39 -11.46
CA VAL A 75 -6.10 -7.27 -12.06
C VAL A 75 -4.89 -7.40 -11.14
N PHE A 76 -4.47 -6.29 -10.51
CA PHE A 76 -3.38 -6.29 -9.53
C PHE A 76 -3.69 -7.19 -8.33
N GLN A 77 -4.95 -7.27 -7.92
CA GLN A 77 -5.43 -8.14 -6.84
C GLN A 77 -5.23 -9.65 -7.10
N TRP A 78 -5.12 -10.06 -8.37
CA TRP A 78 -4.78 -11.44 -8.77
C TRP A 78 -3.30 -11.64 -9.09
N SER A 79 -2.50 -10.58 -9.07
CA SER A 79 -1.11 -10.68 -9.50
C SER A 79 -0.27 -11.53 -8.51
N PRO A 80 0.62 -12.40 -9.02
CA PRO A 80 1.56 -13.14 -8.17
C PRO A 80 2.49 -12.20 -7.39
N LEU A 81 2.75 -11.01 -7.94
CA LEU A 81 3.52 -9.96 -7.29
C LEU A 81 2.87 -9.50 -5.98
N LYS A 82 1.55 -9.23 -5.98
CA LYS A 82 0.81 -8.87 -4.77
C LYS A 82 0.96 -9.95 -3.70
N TYR A 83 0.80 -11.22 -4.08
CA TYR A 83 0.87 -12.35 -3.14
C TYR A 83 2.28 -12.55 -2.57
N ALA A 84 3.32 -12.38 -3.38
CA ALA A 84 4.71 -12.43 -2.93
C ALA A 84 5.01 -11.31 -1.92
N CYS A 85 4.62 -10.06 -2.24
CA CYS A 85 4.78 -8.92 -1.33
C CYS A 85 3.97 -9.09 -0.04
N LEU A 86 2.72 -9.55 -0.14
CA LEU A 86 1.83 -9.73 1.01
C LEU A 86 2.35 -10.81 1.97
N THR A 87 2.88 -11.92 1.44
CA THR A 87 3.49 -12.98 2.24
C THR A 87 4.65 -12.43 3.06
N GLN A 88 5.55 -11.66 2.45
CA GLN A 88 6.67 -11.04 3.16
C GLN A 88 6.21 -9.99 4.19
N CYS A 89 5.18 -9.20 3.87
CA CYS A 89 4.60 -8.24 4.83
C CYS A 89 3.99 -8.93 6.06
N ARG A 90 3.49 -10.15 5.90
CA ARG A 90 2.80 -10.92 6.95
C ARG A 90 3.74 -11.79 7.79
N THR A 91 4.97 -12.01 7.37
CA THR A 91 5.96 -12.85 8.06
C THR A 91 7.00 -12.02 8.80
N PRO A 92 6.63 -11.39 9.94
CA PRO A 92 7.54 -10.48 10.63
C PRO A 92 8.79 -11.21 11.14
N MET A 93 8.65 -12.44 11.64
CA MET A 93 9.76 -13.23 12.16
C MET A 93 10.71 -13.68 11.06
N GLY A 94 10.16 -14.12 9.91
CA GLY A 94 10.96 -14.48 8.74
C GLY A 94 11.81 -13.31 8.26
N PHE A 95 11.18 -12.14 8.07
CA PHE A 95 11.87 -10.92 7.64
C PHE A 95 12.98 -10.50 8.62
N LEU A 96 12.71 -10.56 9.92
CA LEU A 96 13.70 -10.23 10.95
C LEU A 96 14.82 -11.25 11.04
N MET A 97 14.62 -12.52 10.68
CA MET A 97 15.68 -13.52 10.69
C MET A 97 16.56 -13.44 9.44
N THR A 98 15.99 -13.13 8.28
CA THR A 98 16.72 -13.10 7.01
C THR A 98 17.36 -11.75 6.71
N SER A 99 16.69 -10.66 7.08
CA SER A 99 17.09 -9.29 6.68
C SER A 99 17.67 -8.48 7.85
N TRP A 100 17.93 -9.09 9.02
CA TRP A 100 18.55 -8.38 10.15
C TRP A 100 19.90 -7.80 9.75
N ARG A 101 20.04 -6.50 9.94
CA ARG A 101 21.30 -5.79 9.74
C ARG A 101 21.58 -4.92 10.95
N ASP A 102 22.72 -5.16 11.59
CA ASP A 102 23.15 -4.39 12.74
C ASP A 102 23.51 -2.94 12.36
N GLY A 103 23.40 -2.04 13.33
CA GLY A 103 23.70 -0.61 13.19
C GLY A 103 22.60 0.25 12.55
N PRO A 104 22.74 1.58 12.63
CA PRO A 104 21.73 2.54 12.15
C PRO A 104 21.46 2.43 10.65
N ARG A 105 22.50 2.24 9.83
CA ARG A 105 22.34 2.02 8.39
C ARG A 105 21.59 0.72 8.07
N GLY A 106 21.83 -0.33 8.86
CA GLY A 106 21.12 -1.60 8.77
C GLY A 106 19.63 -1.44 9.07
N ALA A 107 19.29 -0.75 10.17
CA ALA A 107 17.91 -0.47 10.54
C ALA A 107 17.17 0.40 9.50
N LEU A 108 17.85 1.41 8.94
CA LEU A 108 17.27 2.23 7.87
C LEU A 108 16.95 1.37 6.63
N ARG A 109 17.90 0.53 6.21
CA ARG A 109 17.70 -0.37 5.06
C ARG A 109 16.58 -1.37 5.29
N MET A 110 16.48 -1.94 6.50
CA MET A 110 15.36 -2.80 6.87
C MET A 110 14.01 -2.06 6.82
N GLY A 111 13.98 -0.80 7.27
CA GLY A 111 12.79 0.05 7.19
C GLY A 111 12.37 0.34 5.75
N LEU A 112 13.34 0.67 4.88
CA LEU A 112 13.12 0.90 3.45
C LEU A 112 12.60 -0.36 2.74
N GLU A 113 13.23 -1.50 3.00
CA GLU A 113 12.85 -2.80 2.40
C GLU A 113 11.44 -3.22 2.82
N HIS A 114 11.12 -3.09 4.11
CA HIS A 114 9.77 -3.36 4.62
C HIS A 114 8.74 -2.36 4.08
N GLY A 115 9.10 -1.08 4.00
CA GLY A 115 8.29 -0.03 3.38
C GLY A 115 7.97 -0.34 1.92
N ALA A 116 8.94 -0.81 1.14
CA ALA A 116 8.77 -1.19 -0.25
C ALA A 116 7.85 -2.41 -0.42
N TYR A 117 7.97 -3.45 0.41
CA TYR A 117 7.02 -4.56 0.40
C TYR A 117 5.60 -4.10 0.79
N CYS A 118 5.49 -3.26 1.81
CA CYS A 118 4.22 -2.74 2.29
C CYS A 118 3.52 -1.91 1.22
N LEU A 119 4.26 -1.03 0.54
CA LEU A 119 3.75 -0.26 -0.58
C LEU A 119 3.42 -1.18 -1.77
N GLY A 120 4.34 -2.09 -2.13
CA GLY A 120 4.17 -3.03 -3.22
C GLY A 120 2.93 -3.91 -3.10
N CYS A 121 2.47 -4.25 -1.89
CA CYS A 121 1.25 -5.05 -1.73
C CYS A 121 -0.07 -4.25 -1.85
N CYS A 122 -0.05 -2.92 -1.69
CA CYS A 122 -1.29 -2.12 -1.66
C CYS A 122 -1.30 -0.86 -2.54
N TRP A 123 -0.21 -0.53 -3.25
CA TRP A 123 -0.11 0.68 -4.05
C TRP A 123 -1.27 0.84 -5.06
N ALA A 124 -1.65 -0.23 -5.75
CA ALA A 124 -2.74 -0.19 -6.74
C ALA A 124 -4.10 0.10 -6.08
N LEU A 125 -4.33 -0.39 -4.86
CA LEU A 125 -5.53 -0.05 -4.09
C LEU A 125 -5.51 1.40 -3.62
N MET A 126 -4.33 1.94 -3.28
CA MET A 126 -4.20 3.36 -2.93
C MET A 126 -4.50 4.27 -4.12
N LEU A 127 -4.23 3.85 -5.36
CA LEU A 127 -4.59 4.63 -6.55
C LEU A 127 -6.11 4.85 -6.69
N LEU A 128 -6.94 4.00 -6.09
CA LEU A 128 -8.39 4.17 -6.12
C LEU A 128 -8.86 5.40 -5.35
N LEU A 129 -8.04 5.93 -4.44
CA LEU A 129 -8.32 7.21 -3.78
C LEU A 129 -8.41 8.36 -4.77
N PHE A 130 -7.74 8.26 -5.92
CA PHE A 130 -7.89 9.26 -6.99
C PHE A 130 -9.28 9.25 -7.62
N VAL A 131 -9.96 8.10 -7.62
CA VAL A 131 -11.32 7.94 -8.17
C VAL A 131 -12.37 8.26 -7.10
N LEU A 132 -12.20 7.71 -5.90
CA LEU A 132 -13.16 7.83 -4.78
C LEU A 132 -13.07 9.19 -4.06
N GLY A 133 -12.00 9.94 -4.30
CA GLY A 133 -11.75 11.26 -3.72
C GLY A 133 -10.86 11.21 -2.48
N ILE A 134 -9.69 11.86 -2.59
CA ILE A 134 -8.70 11.98 -1.49
C ILE A 134 -9.26 12.77 -0.30
N MET A 135 -10.26 13.64 -0.53
CA MET A 135 -10.88 14.44 0.52
C MET A 135 -11.94 13.69 1.34
N ASN A 136 -12.31 12.47 0.94
CA ASN A 136 -13.29 11.68 1.67
C ASN A 136 -12.60 10.74 2.67
N LEU A 137 -12.55 11.17 3.93
CA LEU A 137 -11.96 10.40 5.03
C LEU A 137 -12.60 9.02 5.21
N VAL A 138 -13.89 8.86 4.87
CA VAL A 138 -14.60 7.57 4.97
C VAL A 138 -14.01 6.57 3.98
N TRP A 139 -13.76 6.99 2.73
CA TRP A 139 -13.14 6.12 1.72
C TRP A 139 -11.69 5.77 2.05
N ILE A 140 -10.92 6.73 2.58
CA ILE A 140 -9.56 6.47 3.08
C ILE A 140 -9.59 5.44 4.21
N ALA A 141 -10.47 5.64 5.19
CA ALA A 141 -10.61 4.71 6.31
C ALA A 141 -11.06 3.32 5.85
N ALA A 142 -12.01 3.24 4.91
CA ALA A 142 -12.49 1.97 4.35
C ALA A 142 -11.38 1.22 3.61
N LEU A 143 -10.61 1.90 2.75
CA LEU A 143 -9.49 1.29 2.04
C LEU A 143 -8.36 0.87 3.00
N ALA A 144 -8.05 1.69 4.01
CA ALA A 144 -7.06 1.34 5.02
C ALA A 144 -7.50 0.12 5.85
N ALA A 145 -8.76 0.07 6.26
CA ALA A 145 -9.34 -1.08 6.97
C ALA A 145 -9.34 -2.33 6.08
N PHE A 146 -9.65 -2.18 4.80
CA PHE A 146 -9.60 -3.27 3.83
C PHE A 146 -8.19 -3.83 3.66
N VAL A 147 -7.18 -2.97 3.46
CA VAL A 147 -5.77 -3.38 3.35
C VAL A 147 -5.28 -4.00 4.67
N LEU A 148 -5.74 -3.51 5.81
CA LEU A 148 -5.42 -4.09 7.11
C LEU A 148 -6.05 -5.48 7.26
N ALA A 149 -7.31 -5.66 6.87
CA ALA A 149 -7.98 -6.95 6.85
C ALA A 149 -7.25 -7.93 5.91
N GLU A 150 -6.85 -7.47 4.72
CA GLU A 150 -5.98 -8.23 3.80
C GLU A 150 -4.59 -8.51 4.36
N LYS A 151 -4.13 -7.86 5.42
CA LYS A 151 -2.86 -8.18 6.08
C LYS A 151 -3.03 -9.10 7.28
N VAL A 152 -4.15 -9.02 7.98
CA VAL A 152 -4.40 -9.77 9.23
C VAL A 152 -5.14 -11.09 8.99
N ALA A 153 -6.04 -11.15 8.00
CA ALA A 153 -6.91 -12.31 7.82
C ALA A 153 -6.16 -13.57 7.35
N PRO A 154 -6.37 -14.74 7.97
CA PRO A 154 -5.67 -15.98 7.59
C PRO A 154 -5.95 -16.43 6.14
N LYS A 155 -7.11 -16.04 5.57
CA LYS A 155 -7.49 -16.28 4.16
C LYS A 155 -7.49 -15.00 3.30
N GLY A 156 -6.60 -14.05 3.57
CA GLY A 156 -6.54 -12.77 2.84
C GLY A 156 -6.40 -12.92 1.32
N GLU A 157 -5.84 -14.03 0.85
CA GLU A 157 -5.79 -14.37 -0.57
C GLU A 157 -7.18 -14.47 -1.21
N TRP A 158 -8.12 -15.12 -0.53
CA TRP A 158 -9.49 -15.28 -1.02
C TRP A 158 -10.25 -13.97 -1.01
N VAL A 159 -10.03 -13.13 0.02
CA VAL A 159 -10.57 -11.77 0.10
C VAL A 159 -10.05 -10.92 -1.07
N SER A 160 -8.75 -10.97 -1.35
CA SER A 160 -8.11 -10.29 -2.49
C SER A 160 -8.68 -10.76 -3.83
N ARG A 161 -8.94 -12.07 -3.99
CA ARG A 161 -9.51 -12.60 -5.23
C ARG A 161 -10.96 -12.16 -5.44
N ALA A 162 -11.79 -12.26 -4.40
CA ALA A 162 -13.21 -11.89 -4.47
C ALA A 162 -13.38 -10.38 -4.76
N THR A 163 -12.60 -9.55 -4.07
CA THR A 163 -12.59 -8.10 -4.33
C THR A 163 -12.02 -7.75 -5.70
N GLY A 164 -11.02 -8.49 -6.18
CA GLY A 164 -10.55 -8.38 -7.57
C GLY A 164 -11.65 -8.56 -8.59
N VAL A 165 -12.51 -9.58 -8.42
CA VAL A 165 -13.66 -9.81 -9.32
C VAL A 165 -14.64 -8.64 -9.27
N LEU A 166 -14.97 -8.17 -8.06
CA LEU A 166 -15.88 -7.05 -7.88
C LEU A 166 -15.35 -5.78 -8.54
N MET A 167 -14.06 -5.50 -8.39
CA MET A 167 -13.42 -4.29 -8.93
C MET A 167 -13.28 -4.34 -10.43
N VAL A 168 -12.96 -5.51 -11.01
CA VAL A 168 -12.97 -5.70 -12.47
C VAL A 168 -14.39 -5.57 -13.03
N GLY A 169 -15.38 -6.19 -12.40
CA GLY A 169 -16.77 -6.10 -12.83
C GLY A 169 -17.30 -4.66 -12.79
N TRP A 170 -17.05 -3.95 -11.69
CA TRP A 170 -17.44 -2.55 -11.56
C TRP A 170 -16.69 -1.65 -12.53
N GLY A 171 -15.37 -1.88 -12.72
CA GLY A 171 -14.56 -1.12 -13.67
C GLY A 171 -15.04 -1.30 -15.11
N ALA A 172 -15.34 -2.54 -15.53
CA ALA A 172 -15.89 -2.83 -16.84
C ALA A 172 -17.27 -2.18 -17.03
N TRP A 173 -18.15 -2.29 -16.04
CA TRP A 173 -19.46 -1.64 -16.08
C TRP A 173 -19.35 -0.11 -16.19
N ALA A 174 -18.44 0.51 -15.43
CA ALA A 174 -18.20 1.95 -15.48
C ALA A 174 -17.69 2.42 -16.85
N ILE A 175 -16.84 1.63 -17.52
CA ILE A 175 -16.37 1.92 -18.89
C ILE A 175 -17.50 1.79 -19.89
N VAL A 176 -18.28 0.71 -19.83
CA VAL A 176 -19.41 0.49 -20.74
C VAL A 176 -20.46 1.58 -20.58
N ASN A 177 -20.79 1.97 -19.35
CA ASN A 177 -21.74 3.04 -19.07
C ASN A 177 -21.22 4.43 -19.49
N ALA A 178 -19.90 4.62 -19.58
CA ALA A 178 -19.30 5.84 -20.12
C ALA A 178 -19.19 5.85 -21.66
N ALA A 179 -19.46 4.70 -22.30
CA ALA A 179 -19.47 4.55 -23.76
C ALA A 179 -20.88 4.62 -24.36
N MET A 180 -21.93 4.49 -23.54
CA MET A 180 -23.33 4.70 -23.88
C MET A 180 -23.74 6.15 -23.70
#